data_AF-A0A6G0XMA1-F1
#
_entry.id   AF-A0A6G0XMA1-F1
#
_cell.length_a   1.000
_cell.length_b   1.000
_cell.length_c   1.000
_cell.angle_alpha   90.00
_cell.angle_beta   90.00
_cell.angle_gamma   90.00
#
_symmetry.space_group_name_H-M   'P 1'
#
loop_
_entity.id
_entity.type
_entity.pdbx_description
1 polymer ?
#
loop_
_entity_poly.entity_id
_entity_poly.type
_entity_poly.pdbx_seq_one_letter_code
_entity_poly.pdbx_strand_id
1 'polypeptide(L)'
;MFDDLLKLIKNSPRWAHSSLARRLGLSFSYGHPDDDFELDPVEETDWTKLQVSGTKPPVRSGHSSVVVNGVMYVFGGYNEGNCHNDLYAFNLVHHHWTKLEHKGGIVPDGRASHAWCASTDQTKLYLFGGSGPHWGQTNMGKLLQYCLVTHEWSVVPSSGTHPPPGYGQSLVAIDNKLYLFGGTSGHIYVNDMYVFDELQHTWTCMVTHGPKPSPRYKHQAVVVGSAMYIIGGGLYDPPKGNIDMFKYDTLTATWSPVTCQGDVPRSRIAHTVSFFAPTASSPRFIMFGGRDESGIRMNELCQFDVDSSTWSRLEDDVNAPDARDFHTSTVWGSSIFVFGGSNGEERNSDVFRFAMQYDPPSLTVLAIQAVQEYLRTNRALQRQYQDVCLPRELQMAIESLNANVRATTNDEWYPLPVVDTRSNNVFCN
;
A
#
# COMPACT_ATOMS: atom_id res chain seq x y z
N MET A 1 -24.64 28.09 -5.50
CA MET A 1 -24.69 26.61 -5.45
C MET A 1 -23.64 26.04 -4.48
N PHE A 2 -22.32 26.24 -4.70
CA PHE A 2 -21.28 25.81 -3.72
C PHE A 2 -21.29 26.68 -2.44
N ASP A 3 -21.50 27.99 -2.58
CA ASP A 3 -21.62 28.93 -1.44
C ASP A 3 -22.87 28.69 -0.58
N ASP A 4 -23.95 28.20 -1.18
CA ASP A 4 -25.21 27.93 -0.46
C ASP A 4 -25.12 26.60 0.31
N LEU A 5 -24.41 25.61 -0.24
CA LEU A 5 -24.07 24.36 0.43
C LEU A 5 -23.19 24.63 1.68
N LEU A 6 -22.19 25.51 1.53
CA LEU A 6 -21.32 25.95 2.63
C LEU A 6 -22.07 26.71 3.73
N LYS A 7 -23.10 27.50 3.39
CA LYS A 7 -23.96 28.18 4.37
C LYS A 7 -24.84 27.20 5.15
N LEU A 8 -25.32 26.13 4.51
CA LEU A 8 -26.15 25.11 5.16
C LEU A 8 -25.34 24.31 6.19
N ILE A 9 -24.11 23.97 5.84
CA ILE A 9 -23.19 23.16 6.67
C ILE A 9 -22.66 23.95 7.88
N LYS A 10 -22.37 25.25 7.71
CA LYS A 10 -21.82 26.12 8.78
C LYS A 10 -22.77 26.38 9.95
N ASN A 11 -24.09 26.22 9.76
CA ASN A 11 -25.08 26.50 10.79
C ASN A 11 -25.51 25.25 11.58
N SER A 12 -24.89 24.08 11.34
CA SER A 12 -25.13 22.86 12.11
C SER A 12 -24.18 22.80 13.32
N PRO A 13 -24.69 22.85 14.58
CA PRO A 13 -23.87 22.77 15.78
C PRO A 13 -23.03 21.49 15.84
N ARG A 14 -23.57 20.37 15.33
CA ARG A 14 -22.88 19.07 15.32
C ARG A 14 -21.73 19.02 14.31
N TRP A 15 -21.84 19.71 13.18
CA TRP A 15 -20.77 19.76 12.19
C TRP A 15 -19.58 20.59 12.69
N ALA A 16 -19.83 21.72 13.34
CA ALA A 16 -18.79 22.63 13.84
C ALA A 16 -17.83 21.98 14.86
N HIS A 17 -18.27 20.91 15.55
CA HIS A 17 -17.47 20.18 16.54
C HIS A 17 -16.77 18.92 15.98
N SER A 18 -17.03 18.55 14.72
CA SER A 18 -16.43 17.37 14.08
C SER A 18 -14.92 17.51 13.84
N SER A 19 -14.20 16.38 13.85
CA SER A 19 -12.79 16.27 13.47
C SER A 19 -12.54 16.81 12.05
N LEU A 20 -13.47 16.55 11.13
CA LEU A 20 -13.44 17.03 9.75
C LEU A 20 -13.57 18.56 9.65
N ALA A 21 -14.45 19.20 10.43
CA ALA A 21 -14.55 20.66 10.47
C ALA A 21 -13.28 21.31 11.04
N ARG A 22 -12.61 20.66 12.01
CA ARG A 22 -11.28 21.07 12.49
C ARG A 22 -10.20 20.91 11.41
N ARG A 23 -10.16 19.77 10.71
CA ARG A 23 -9.20 19.49 9.62
C ARG A 23 -9.40 20.42 8.40
N LEU A 24 -10.61 20.91 8.16
CA LEU A 24 -10.93 21.88 7.10
C LEU A 24 -10.82 23.36 7.54
N GLY A 25 -10.48 23.64 8.81
CA GLY A 25 -10.32 25.01 9.33
C GLY A 25 -11.63 25.78 9.52
N LEU A 26 -12.75 25.09 9.76
CA LEU A 26 -14.11 25.64 9.75
C LEU A 26 -14.84 25.57 11.11
N SER A 27 -14.17 25.18 12.20
CA SER A 27 -14.77 25.11 13.54
C SER A 27 -14.91 26.49 14.19
N PHE A 28 -16.08 26.82 14.77
CA PHE A 28 -16.30 28.00 15.61
C PHE A 28 -16.74 27.61 17.03
N SER A 29 -16.27 28.37 18.04
CA SER A 29 -16.69 28.23 19.44
C SER A 29 -17.94 29.07 19.72
N TYR A 30 -19.12 28.46 19.71
CA TYR A 30 -20.29 29.03 20.37
C TYR A 30 -20.77 28.06 21.44
N GLY A 31 -20.56 28.44 22.71
CA GLY A 31 -21.10 27.72 23.85
C GLY A 31 -22.56 28.09 24.06
N HIS A 32 -23.43 27.08 24.05
CA HIS A 32 -24.72 27.14 24.73
C HIS A 32 -24.82 25.90 25.62
N PRO A 33 -25.05 26.06 26.94
CA PRO A 33 -25.26 24.92 27.83
C PRO A 33 -26.68 24.39 27.65
N ASP A 34 -26.86 23.10 27.94
CA ASP A 34 -28.11 22.35 28.00
C ASP A 34 -28.48 21.56 26.73
N ASP A 35 -27.74 20.48 26.47
CA ASP A 35 -28.27 19.21 25.94
C ASP A 35 -27.17 18.13 26.06
N ASP A 36 -27.01 17.56 27.26
CA ASP A 36 -26.17 16.37 27.51
C ASP A 36 -26.86 15.12 26.94
N PHE A 37 -26.69 14.90 25.64
CA PHE A 37 -26.71 13.55 25.08
C PHE A 37 -25.25 13.05 25.07
N GLU A 38 -24.84 12.37 26.12
CA GLU A 38 -23.64 11.50 26.09
C GLU A 38 -23.90 10.34 25.12
N LEU A 39 -23.73 10.61 23.83
CA LEU A 39 -23.28 9.57 22.91
C LEU A 39 -21.83 9.30 23.29
N ASP A 40 -21.51 8.07 23.71
CA ASP A 40 -20.14 7.61 23.80
C ASP A 40 -19.41 8.09 22.53
N PRO A 41 -18.37 8.92 22.62
CA PRO A 41 -17.63 9.31 21.44
C PRO A 41 -17.05 8.01 20.88
N VAL A 42 -17.63 7.54 19.77
CA VAL A 42 -16.97 6.52 18.96
C VAL A 42 -15.67 7.19 18.54
N GLU A 43 -14.57 6.83 19.19
CA GLU A 43 -13.25 7.27 18.78
C GLU A 43 -13.09 6.88 17.31
N GLU A 44 -13.19 7.86 16.42
CA GLU A 44 -12.96 7.66 14.99
C GLU A 44 -11.48 7.33 14.82
N THR A 45 -11.18 6.03 14.77
CA THR A 45 -9.82 5.54 14.52
C THR A 45 -9.49 5.65 13.05
N ASP A 46 -8.32 6.21 12.72
CA ASP A 46 -7.84 6.32 11.34
C ASP A 46 -7.38 4.94 10.83
N TRP A 47 -6.95 4.03 11.73
CA TRP A 47 -6.72 2.61 11.41
C TRP A 47 -8.01 1.79 11.38
N THR A 48 -8.10 0.89 10.42
CA THR A 48 -9.19 -0.07 10.28
C THR A 48 -8.62 -1.44 9.91
N LYS A 49 -8.90 -2.48 10.72
CA LYS A 49 -8.70 -3.87 10.31
C LYS A 49 -9.79 -4.24 9.31
N LEU A 50 -9.42 -4.39 8.03
CA LEU A 50 -10.39 -4.63 6.97
C LEU A 50 -10.99 -6.03 7.05
N GLN A 51 -12.31 -6.09 6.99
CA GLN A 51 -13.02 -7.32 6.66
C GLN A 51 -12.94 -7.53 5.16
N VAL A 52 -12.29 -8.62 4.73
CA VAL A 52 -12.02 -8.93 3.31
C VAL A 52 -12.87 -10.09 2.82
N SER A 53 -13.05 -10.20 1.51
CA SER A 53 -13.79 -11.30 0.87
C SER A 53 -12.93 -11.99 -0.20
N GLY A 54 -13.44 -13.08 -0.78
CA GLY A 54 -12.74 -13.84 -1.82
C GLY A 54 -11.70 -14.82 -1.28
N THR A 55 -10.76 -15.23 -2.14
CA THR A 55 -9.75 -16.25 -1.81
C THR A 55 -8.52 -15.59 -1.19
N LYS A 56 -8.55 -15.44 0.14
CA LYS A 56 -7.48 -14.83 0.92
C LYS A 56 -6.17 -15.65 0.89
N PRO A 57 -5.00 -15.01 0.80
CA PRO A 57 -3.72 -15.71 0.96
C PRO A 57 -3.56 -16.27 2.39
N PRO A 58 -2.95 -17.45 2.58
CA PRO A 58 -2.54 -17.92 3.91
C PRO A 58 -1.53 -16.97 4.57
N VAL A 59 -1.37 -17.09 5.89
CA VAL A 59 -0.40 -16.35 6.69
C VAL A 59 1.00 -16.44 6.09
N ARG A 60 1.69 -15.30 6.01
CA ARG A 60 2.98 -15.22 5.32
C ARG A 60 3.78 -14.00 5.76
N SER A 61 5.10 -14.15 5.80
CA SER A 61 6.04 -13.04 5.95
C SER A 61 7.10 -13.08 4.85
N GLY A 62 7.69 -11.93 4.56
CA GLY A 62 8.71 -11.79 3.52
C GLY A 62 8.17 -11.94 2.10
N HIS A 63 6.85 -11.86 1.92
CA HIS A 63 6.25 -11.67 0.61
C HIS A 63 6.51 -10.23 0.13
N SER A 64 6.26 -10.00 -1.16
CA SER A 64 6.35 -8.65 -1.74
C SER A 64 5.00 -8.28 -2.35
N SER A 65 4.71 -6.99 -2.40
CA SER A 65 3.50 -6.48 -3.03
C SER A 65 3.79 -5.25 -3.89
N VAL A 66 2.96 -5.03 -4.91
CA VAL A 66 2.94 -3.79 -5.71
C VAL A 66 1.52 -3.48 -6.15
N VAL A 67 1.21 -2.21 -6.30
CA VAL A 67 -0.09 -1.76 -6.80
C VAL A 67 0.03 -1.39 -8.28
N VAL A 68 -0.90 -1.92 -9.07
CA VAL A 68 -1.15 -1.49 -10.44
C VAL A 68 -2.65 -1.27 -10.59
N ASN A 69 -3.04 -0.08 -11.02
CA ASN A 69 -4.45 0.27 -11.30
C ASN A 69 -5.44 -0.11 -10.17
N GLY A 70 -5.10 0.21 -8.91
CA GLY A 70 -5.96 -0.05 -7.75
C GLY A 70 -6.04 -1.52 -7.31
N VAL A 71 -5.18 -2.38 -7.86
CA VAL A 71 -5.05 -3.78 -7.46
C VAL A 71 -3.66 -3.99 -6.87
N MET A 72 -3.61 -4.45 -5.62
CA MET A 72 -2.38 -4.89 -4.98
C MET A 72 -2.11 -6.35 -5.34
N TYR A 73 -1.01 -6.59 -6.05
CA TYR A 73 -0.53 -7.93 -6.37
C TYR A 73 0.45 -8.39 -5.30
N VAL A 74 0.25 -9.59 -4.75
CA VAL A 74 1.07 -10.19 -3.70
C VAL A 74 1.63 -11.51 -4.19
N PHE A 75 2.95 -11.67 -4.11
CA PHE A 75 3.62 -12.91 -4.49
C PHE A 75 4.49 -13.46 -3.36
N GLY A 76 4.47 -14.79 -3.23
CA GLY A 76 5.38 -15.54 -2.40
C GLY A 76 5.28 -15.26 -0.90
N GLY A 77 6.43 -15.32 -0.22
CA GLY A 77 6.54 -15.28 1.23
C GLY A 77 6.81 -16.66 1.83
N TYR A 78 6.98 -16.69 3.14
CA TYR A 78 7.32 -17.88 3.91
C TYR A 78 6.36 -18.08 5.07
N ASN A 79 6.02 -19.34 5.34
CA ASN A 79 5.38 -19.79 6.56
C ASN A 79 5.84 -21.22 6.92
N GLU A 80 6.35 -21.42 8.14
CA GLU A 80 6.60 -22.76 8.73
C GLU A 80 7.31 -23.78 7.80
N GLY A 81 8.43 -23.41 7.23
CA GLY A 81 9.22 -24.27 6.33
C GLY A 81 8.78 -24.23 4.87
N ASN A 82 7.61 -23.65 4.58
CA ASN A 82 7.08 -23.52 3.23
C ASN A 82 7.33 -22.12 2.65
N CYS A 83 7.93 -22.07 1.46
CA CYS A 83 7.98 -20.85 0.66
C CYS A 83 6.86 -20.88 -0.38
N HIS A 84 6.02 -19.86 -0.40
CA HIS A 84 4.91 -19.76 -1.31
C HIS A 84 5.37 -19.33 -2.71
N ASN A 85 4.69 -19.83 -3.74
CA ASN A 85 4.85 -19.46 -5.16
C ASN A 85 3.54 -19.01 -5.80
N ASP A 86 2.55 -18.68 -4.99
CA ASP A 86 1.23 -18.24 -5.42
C ASP A 86 1.20 -16.72 -5.64
N LEU A 87 0.35 -16.30 -6.58
CA LEU A 87 0.08 -14.90 -6.88
C LEU A 87 -1.37 -14.58 -6.50
N TYR A 88 -1.55 -13.51 -5.74
CA TYR A 88 -2.86 -13.00 -5.36
C TYR A 88 -3.04 -11.56 -5.82
N ALA A 89 -4.26 -11.20 -6.17
CA ALA A 89 -4.69 -9.84 -6.45
C ALA A 89 -5.70 -9.41 -5.38
N PHE A 90 -5.44 -8.28 -4.72
CA PHE A 90 -6.38 -7.64 -3.82
C PHE A 90 -6.88 -6.34 -4.45
N ASN A 91 -8.18 -6.29 -4.74
CA ASN A 91 -8.79 -5.06 -5.20
C ASN A 91 -8.93 -4.09 -4.01
N LEU A 92 -8.21 -2.98 -4.05
CA LEU A 92 -8.13 -2.01 -2.95
C LEU A 92 -9.39 -1.16 -2.79
N VAL A 93 -10.27 -1.16 -3.79
CA VAL A 93 -11.60 -0.52 -3.72
C VAL A 93 -12.64 -1.52 -3.23
N HIS A 94 -12.62 -2.75 -3.75
CA HIS A 94 -13.64 -3.75 -3.43
C HIS A 94 -13.34 -4.54 -2.16
N HIS A 95 -12.12 -4.44 -1.62
CA HIS A 95 -11.62 -5.25 -0.51
C HIS A 95 -11.84 -6.75 -0.72
N HIS A 96 -11.52 -7.22 -1.93
CA HIS A 96 -11.74 -8.59 -2.38
C HIS A 96 -10.44 -9.21 -2.91
N TRP A 97 -10.13 -10.41 -2.43
CA TRP A 97 -8.99 -11.19 -2.85
C TRP A 97 -9.35 -12.16 -3.97
N THR A 98 -8.51 -12.23 -4.99
CA THR A 98 -8.57 -13.23 -6.03
C THR A 98 -7.23 -13.95 -6.10
N LYS A 99 -7.25 -15.27 -5.96
CA LYS A 99 -6.08 -16.09 -6.27
C LYS A 99 -5.94 -16.17 -7.79
N LEU A 100 -4.79 -15.74 -8.32
CA LEU A 100 -4.54 -15.76 -9.74
C LEU A 100 -3.96 -17.13 -10.12
N GLU A 101 -4.75 -17.89 -10.89
CA GLU A 101 -4.32 -19.16 -11.43
C GLU A 101 -3.32 -18.96 -12.58
N HIS A 102 -2.36 -19.88 -12.67
CA HIS A 102 -1.34 -19.88 -13.71
C HIS A 102 -1.97 -20.23 -15.06
N LYS A 103 -1.96 -19.30 -16.03
CA LYS A 103 -2.56 -19.53 -17.36
C LYS A 103 -1.57 -20.06 -18.41
N GLY A 104 -0.28 -20.13 -18.10
CA GLY A 104 0.75 -20.57 -19.05
C GLY A 104 2.14 -19.99 -18.72
N GLY A 105 3.17 -20.53 -19.39
CA GLY A 105 4.56 -20.13 -19.17
C GLY A 105 5.25 -20.86 -18.00
N ILE A 106 6.30 -20.26 -17.45
CA ILE A 106 7.09 -20.88 -16.36
C ILE A 106 6.36 -20.78 -15.02
N VAL A 107 6.64 -21.67 -14.07
CA VAL A 107 6.16 -21.50 -12.70
C VAL A 107 7.33 -21.00 -11.85
N PRO A 108 7.26 -19.79 -11.26
CA PRO A 108 8.31 -19.33 -10.35
C PRO A 108 8.38 -20.25 -9.12
N ASP A 109 9.59 -20.56 -8.65
CA ASP A 109 9.74 -21.29 -7.39
C ASP A 109 9.22 -20.48 -6.20
N GLY A 110 8.84 -21.22 -5.15
CA GLY A 110 8.46 -20.64 -3.88
C GLY A 110 9.61 -19.87 -3.26
N ARG A 111 9.36 -18.62 -2.87
CA ARG A 111 10.41 -17.74 -2.35
C ARG A 111 9.89 -16.64 -1.43
N ALA A 112 10.76 -16.15 -0.57
CA ALA A 112 10.57 -14.95 0.23
C ALA A 112 11.68 -13.93 -0.03
N SER A 113 11.47 -12.69 0.36
CA SER A 113 12.45 -11.61 0.30
C SER A 113 13.02 -11.34 -1.08
N HIS A 114 12.23 -11.56 -2.13
CA HIS A 114 12.59 -11.22 -3.50
C HIS A 114 12.32 -9.74 -3.77
N ALA A 115 13.07 -9.17 -4.71
CA ALA A 115 12.83 -7.84 -5.23
C ALA A 115 11.62 -7.87 -6.18
N TRP A 116 10.80 -6.82 -6.15
CA TRP A 116 9.50 -6.81 -6.84
C TRP A 116 9.12 -5.38 -7.22
N CYS A 117 8.69 -5.17 -8.47
CA CYS A 117 8.14 -3.89 -8.94
C CYS A 117 7.22 -4.08 -10.15
N ALA A 118 6.44 -3.06 -10.49
CA ALA A 118 5.76 -3.00 -11.79
C ALA A 118 6.71 -2.43 -12.85
N SER A 119 6.49 -2.77 -14.13
CA SER A 119 7.14 -2.11 -15.26
C SER A 119 6.78 -0.63 -15.32
N THR A 120 7.60 0.17 -16.02
CA THR A 120 7.34 1.62 -16.16
C THR A 120 5.97 1.90 -16.79
N ASP A 121 5.55 1.08 -17.75
CA ASP A 121 4.23 1.15 -18.40
C ASP A 121 3.09 0.47 -17.62
N GLN A 122 3.41 -0.11 -16.45
CA GLN A 122 2.49 -0.86 -15.59
C GLN A 122 1.74 -2.02 -16.28
N THR A 123 2.33 -2.63 -17.32
CA THR A 123 1.74 -3.80 -18.00
C THR A 123 2.27 -5.13 -17.49
N LYS A 124 3.38 -5.11 -16.73
CA LYS A 124 4.07 -6.29 -16.21
C LYS A 124 4.46 -6.11 -14.76
N LEU A 125 4.63 -7.22 -14.06
CA LEU A 125 5.23 -7.27 -12.73
C LEU A 125 6.57 -7.99 -12.83
N TYR A 126 7.65 -7.36 -12.40
CA TYR A 126 8.98 -7.95 -12.38
C TYR A 126 9.35 -8.51 -11.02
N LEU A 127 10.02 -9.65 -11.03
CA LEU A 127 10.53 -10.34 -9.85
C LEU A 127 11.99 -10.71 -10.07
N PHE A 128 12.83 -10.41 -9.08
CA PHE A 128 14.23 -10.85 -9.07
C PHE A 128 14.63 -11.40 -7.70
N GLY A 129 15.46 -12.44 -7.67
CA GLY A 129 16.00 -12.94 -6.41
C GLY A 129 15.01 -13.72 -5.55
N GLY A 130 15.27 -13.67 -4.25
CA GLY A 130 14.53 -14.35 -3.19
C GLY A 130 15.30 -15.52 -2.56
N SER A 131 14.91 -15.87 -1.34
CA SER A 131 15.36 -17.08 -0.64
C SER A 131 14.25 -18.14 -0.67
N GLY A 132 14.64 -19.42 -0.76
CA GLY A 132 13.70 -20.54 -0.82
C GLY A 132 14.41 -21.90 -0.88
N PRO A 133 13.67 -23.01 -0.98
CA PRO A 133 14.20 -24.39 -0.88
C PRO A 133 15.31 -24.72 -1.88
N HIS A 134 15.34 -24.01 -3.02
CA HIS A 134 16.34 -24.18 -4.07
C HIS A 134 17.26 -22.96 -4.19
N TRP A 135 17.61 -22.35 -3.06
CA TRP A 135 18.46 -21.16 -3.02
C TRP A 135 19.76 -21.38 -3.81
N GLY A 136 20.03 -20.46 -4.74
CA GLY A 136 21.20 -20.51 -5.63
C GLY A 136 21.13 -21.53 -6.77
N GLN A 137 20.09 -22.37 -6.87
CA GLN A 137 19.98 -23.45 -7.86
C GLN A 137 18.91 -23.22 -8.95
N THR A 138 18.09 -22.16 -8.88
CA THR A 138 16.95 -21.94 -9.81
C THR A 138 16.89 -20.55 -10.44
N ASN A 139 15.74 -20.19 -11.02
CA ASN A 139 15.41 -18.89 -11.62
C ASN A 139 15.53 -17.69 -10.65
N MET A 140 16.04 -17.85 -9.43
CA MET A 140 16.32 -16.77 -8.49
C MET A 140 17.45 -15.83 -8.95
N GLY A 141 18.35 -16.29 -9.82
CA GLY A 141 19.34 -15.43 -10.49
C GLY A 141 18.85 -14.78 -11.79
N LYS A 142 17.57 -14.92 -12.12
CA LYS A 142 16.99 -14.41 -13.38
C LYS A 142 15.91 -13.38 -13.07
N LEU A 143 15.73 -12.44 -14.01
CA LEU A 143 14.57 -11.55 -14.01
C LEU A 143 13.36 -12.32 -14.54
N LEU A 144 12.33 -12.44 -13.72
CA LEU A 144 11.03 -12.99 -14.10
C LEU A 144 10.06 -11.85 -14.33
N GLN A 145 9.10 -12.06 -15.24
CA GLN A 145 7.99 -11.15 -15.45
C GLN A 145 6.66 -11.90 -15.43
N TYR A 146 5.63 -11.26 -14.91
CA TYR A 146 4.23 -11.64 -15.05
C TYR A 146 3.53 -10.60 -15.92
N CYS A 147 2.96 -11.01 -17.06
CA CYS A 147 2.19 -10.11 -17.91
C CYS A 147 0.76 -10.00 -17.39
N LEU A 148 0.31 -8.77 -17.08
CA LEU A 148 -1.02 -8.52 -16.53
C LEU A 148 -2.15 -8.78 -17.53
N VAL A 149 -1.85 -8.71 -18.83
CA VAL A 149 -2.84 -8.95 -19.90
C VAL A 149 -3.01 -10.45 -20.17
N THR A 150 -1.91 -11.18 -20.36
CA THR A 150 -1.99 -12.62 -20.69
C THR A 150 -2.12 -13.51 -19.46
N HIS A 151 -1.77 -13.01 -18.27
CA HIS A 151 -1.68 -13.75 -17.02
C HIS A 151 -0.64 -14.88 -17.03
N GLU A 152 0.46 -14.67 -17.73
CA GLU A 152 1.53 -15.65 -17.89
C GLU A 152 2.84 -15.18 -17.28
N TRP A 153 3.56 -16.13 -16.68
CA TRP A 153 4.91 -15.94 -16.17
C TRP A 153 5.94 -16.32 -17.23
N SER A 154 6.96 -15.49 -17.39
CA SER A 154 8.09 -15.77 -18.29
C SER A 154 9.42 -15.35 -17.67
N VAL A 155 10.50 -16.01 -18.09
CA VAL A 155 11.87 -15.52 -17.84
C VAL A 155 12.15 -14.42 -18.86
N VAL A 156 12.62 -13.26 -18.42
CA VAL A 156 13.02 -12.18 -19.31
C VAL A 156 14.37 -12.53 -19.95
N PRO A 157 14.42 -12.81 -21.27
CA PRO A 157 15.68 -13.00 -21.97
C PRO A 157 16.45 -11.70 -21.90
N SER A 158 17.65 -11.73 -21.33
CA SER A 158 18.45 -10.54 -21.10
C SER A 158 19.93 -10.82 -21.33
N SER A 159 20.66 -9.76 -21.66
CA SER A 159 22.12 -9.80 -21.86
C SER A 159 22.83 -8.83 -20.91
N GLY A 160 24.16 -8.78 -20.98
CA GLY A 160 24.97 -7.84 -20.21
C GLY A 160 25.46 -8.39 -18.87
N THR A 161 25.67 -7.49 -17.91
CA THR A 161 26.23 -7.82 -16.59
C THR A 161 25.10 -8.09 -15.60
N HIS A 162 24.70 -9.35 -15.49
CA HIS A 162 23.61 -9.76 -14.63
C HIS A 162 23.94 -9.58 -13.14
N PRO A 163 22.96 -9.13 -12.32
CA PRO A 163 23.10 -9.15 -10.87
C PRO A 163 23.27 -10.57 -10.34
N PRO A 164 24.06 -10.76 -9.27
CA PRO A 164 24.18 -12.06 -8.63
C PRO A 164 22.85 -12.48 -7.97
N PRO A 165 22.57 -13.79 -7.86
CA PRO A 165 21.42 -14.27 -7.11
C PRO A 165 21.54 -13.85 -5.64
N GLY A 166 20.43 -13.41 -5.05
CA GLY A 166 20.38 -12.94 -3.68
C GLY A 166 18.96 -12.62 -3.24
N TYR A 167 18.82 -12.16 -2.01
CA TYR A 167 17.54 -11.75 -1.43
C TYR A 167 17.69 -10.47 -0.59
N GLY A 168 16.57 -9.82 -0.33
CA GLY A 168 16.50 -8.57 0.43
C GLY A 168 17.01 -7.35 -0.34
N GLN A 169 17.16 -7.44 -1.66
CA GLN A 169 17.35 -6.29 -2.56
C GLN A 169 16.07 -5.45 -2.61
N SER A 170 16.21 -4.19 -3.01
CA SER A 170 15.11 -3.38 -3.54
C SER A 170 15.14 -3.35 -5.07
N LEU A 171 13.96 -3.19 -5.69
CA LEU A 171 13.80 -3.02 -7.13
C LEU A 171 12.76 -1.92 -7.38
N VAL A 172 13.09 -0.92 -8.18
CA VAL A 172 12.16 0.16 -8.57
C VAL A 172 12.25 0.44 -10.06
N ALA A 173 11.16 0.89 -10.68
CA ALA A 173 11.12 1.29 -12.08
C ALA A 173 11.17 2.83 -12.19
N ILE A 174 12.04 3.35 -13.06
CA ILE A 174 12.20 4.77 -13.36
C ILE A 174 12.55 4.89 -14.85
N ASP A 175 11.74 5.61 -15.64
CA ASP A 175 12.01 5.94 -17.05
C ASP A 175 12.48 4.76 -17.93
N ASN A 176 11.71 3.67 -17.97
CA ASN A 176 11.99 2.43 -18.72
C ASN A 176 13.24 1.68 -18.25
N LYS A 177 13.62 1.87 -16.98
CA LYS A 177 14.74 1.18 -16.36
C LYS A 177 14.35 0.64 -15.00
N LEU A 178 14.82 -0.56 -14.68
CA LEU A 178 14.66 -1.14 -13.35
C LEU A 178 15.98 -1.03 -12.58
N TYR A 179 15.93 -0.39 -11.41
CA TYR A 179 17.08 -0.18 -10.52
C TYR A 179 17.03 -1.19 -9.38
N LEU A 180 17.98 -2.13 -9.38
CA LEU A 180 18.15 -3.15 -8.35
C LEU A 180 19.32 -2.77 -7.44
N PHE A 181 19.07 -2.63 -6.13
CA PHE A 181 20.10 -2.21 -5.18
C PHE A 181 20.24 -3.16 -3.98
N GLY A 182 21.50 -3.40 -3.61
CA GLY A 182 21.89 -4.08 -2.38
C GLY A 182 21.49 -5.56 -2.29
N GLY A 183 21.13 -5.99 -1.08
CA GLY A 183 20.75 -7.37 -0.74
C GLY A 183 21.91 -8.23 -0.25
N THR A 184 21.66 -9.53 -0.18
CA THR A 184 22.62 -10.51 0.35
C THR A 184 22.53 -11.87 -0.33
N SER A 185 23.66 -12.56 -0.39
CA SER A 185 23.75 -13.99 -0.69
C SER A 185 23.66 -14.87 0.56
N GLY A 186 23.24 -14.33 1.70
CA GLY A 186 23.27 -15.02 2.99
C GLY A 186 24.64 -15.06 3.67
N HIS A 187 25.72 -14.88 2.91
CA HIS A 187 27.08 -14.76 3.44
C HIS A 187 27.68 -13.36 3.21
N ILE A 188 27.37 -12.76 2.06
CA ILE A 188 27.91 -11.46 1.65
C ILE A 188 26.75 -10.50 1.45
N TYR A 189 26.82 -9.36 2.11
CA TYR A 189 25.94 -8.22 1.88
C TYR A 189 26.60 -7.32 0.86
N VAL A 190 25.81 -6.80 -0.07
CA VAL A 190 26.29 -5.92 -1.14
C VAL A 190 25.57 -4.57 -1.10
N ASN A 191 26.15 -3.57 -1.75
CA ASN A 191 25.50 -2.30 -2.04
C ASN A 191 25.50 -2.00 -3.54
N ASP A 192 25.84 -2.94 -4.42
CA ASP A 192 25.91 -2.68 -5.86
C ASP A 192 24.59 -2.19 -6.45
N MET A 193 24.69 -1.38 -7.52
CA MET A 193 23.55 -0.87 -8.28
C MET A 193 23.55 -1.54 -9.65
N TYR A 194 22.53 -2.34 -9.93
CA TYR A 194 22.30 -2.93 -11.24
C TYR A 194 21.10 -2.28 -11.89
N VAL A 195 21.22 -1.96 -13.18
CA VAL A 195 20.15 -1.34 -13.96
C VAL A 195 19.80 -2.24 -15.12
N PHE A 196 18.51 -2.59 -15.23
CA PHE A 196 17.95 -3.26 -16.39
C PHE A 196 17.29 -2.25 -17.30
N ASP A 197 17.69 -2.20 -18.56
CA ASP A 197 17.00 -1.42 -19.58
C ASP A 197 15.79 -2.22 -20.11
N GLU A 198 14.57 -1.72 -19.91
CA GLU A 198 13.34 -2.40 -20.31
C GLU A 198 13.14 -2.47 -21.83
N LEU A 199 13.82 -1.60 -22.60
CA LEU A 199 13.70 -1.58 -24.07
C LEU A 199 14.76 -2.45 -24.72
N GLN A 200 15.99 -2.40 -24.22
CA GLN A 200 17.13 -3.15 -24.75
C GLN A 200 17.30 -4.53 -24.11
N HIS A 201 16.55 -4.80 -23.04
CA HIS A 201 16.65 -6.03 -22.25
C HIS A 201 18.08 -6.34 -21.80
N THR A 202 18.80 -5.31 -21.36
CA THR A 202 20.22 -5.43 -21.01
C THR A 202 20.45 -4.99 -19.57
N TRP A 203 21.14 -5.83 -18.80
CA TRP A 203 21.60 -5.50 -17.45
C TRP A 203 22.97 -4.82 -17.50
N THR A 204 23.14 -3.79 -16.68
CA THR A 204 24.42 -3.10 -16.47
C THR A 204 24.69 -2.95 -14.98
N CYS A 205 25.90 -3.32 -14.53
CA CYS A 205 26.39 -2.96 -13.21
C CYS A 205 26.90 -1.51 -13.26
N MET A 206 26.23 -0.60 -12.56
CA MET A 206 26.51 0.82 -12.63
C MET A 206 27.72 1.20 -11.80
N VAL A 207 28.61 2.00 -12.38
CA VAL A 207 29.58 2.76 -11.59
C VAL A 207 28.84 3.95 -10.99
N THR A 208 28.87 4.07 -9.66
CA THR A 208 28.18 5.14 -8.93
C THR A 208 29.17 6.05 -8.23
N HIS A 209 28.82 7.31 -8.06
CA HIS A 209 29.66 8.32 -7.41
C HIS A 209 29.07 8.79 -6.07
N GLY A 210 29.87 9.52 -5.30
CA GLY A 210 29.43 10.12 -4.04
C GLY A 210 29.33 9.15 -2.85
N PRO A 211 28.92 9.66 -1.68
CA PRO A 211 28.73 8.89 -0.45
C PRO A 211 27.55 7.92 -0.55
N LYS A 212 27.88 6.67 -0.89
CA LYS A 212 26.95 5.56 -1.07
C LYS A 212 26.56 4.89 0.26
N PRO A 213 25.34 4.32 0.38
CA PRO A 213 24.97 3.50 1.53
C PRO A 213 25.92 2.30 1.73
N SER A 214 26.12 1.91 2.99
CA SER A 214 26.79 0.64 3.33
C SER A 214 26.07 -0.57 2.72
N PRO A 215 26.76 -1.71 2.53
CA PRO A 215 26.13 -2.97 2.17
C PRO A 215 24.93 -3.30 3.07
N ARG A 216 23.78 -3.61 2.46
CA ARG A 216 22.53 -3.71 3.20
C ARG A 216 21.49 -4.59 2.55
N TYR A 217 20.70 -5.29 3.36
CA TYR A 217 19.47 -5.99 2.97
C TYR A 217 18.27 -5.43 3.72
N LYS A 218 17.06 -5.66 3.19
CA LYS A 218 15.79 -5.28 3.82
C LYS A 218 15.69 -3.80 4.20
N HIS A 219 16.37 -2.97 3.41
CA HIS A 219 16.12 -1.55 3.24
C HIS A 219 14.89 -1.36 2.36
N GLN A 220 14.37 -0.14 2.33
CA GLN A 220 13.30 0.25 1.42
C GLN A 220 13.80 1.19 0.35
N ALA A 221 13.18 1.12 -0.83
CA ALA A 221 13.44 2.03 -1.93
C ALA A 221 12.14 2.71 -2.36
N VAL A 222 12.18 4.04 -2.46
CA VAL A 222 11.06 4.86 -2.96
C VAL A 222 11.55 5.86 -3.98
N VAL A 223 10.70 6.23 -4.93
CA VAL A 223 11.05 7.09 -6.07
C VAL A 223 10.33 8.43 -5.95
N VAL A 224 11.05 9.53 -6.18
CA VAL A 224 10.48 10.88 -6.32
C VAL A 224 11.10 11.52 -7.56
N GLY A 225 10.28 11.73 -8.60
CA GLY A 225 10.77 12.15 -9.91
C GLY A 225 11.81 11.17 -10.45
N SER A 226 13.00 11.67 -10.81
CA SER A 226 14.13 10.85 -11.26
C SER A 226 15.06 10.39 -10.13
N ALA A 227 14.72 10.62 -8.87
CA ALA A 227 15.55 10.25 -7.72
C ALA A 227 15.02 9.01 -7.00
N MET A 228 15.94 8.13 -6.63
CA MET A 228 15.66 6.95 -5.81
C MET A 228 16.18 7.20 -4.39
N TYR A 229 15.38 6.91 -3.38
CA TYR A 229 15.75 7.04 -1.97
C TYR A 229 15.87 5.65 -1.35
N ILE A 230 16.98 5.40 -0.66
CA ILE A 230 17.22 4.18 0.13
C ILE A 230 17.09 4.52 1.61
N ILE A 231 16.24 3.77 2.32
CA ILE A 231 15.86 4.06 3.70
C ILE A 231 16.14 2.83 4.58
N GLY A 232 16.97 3.03 5.60
CA GLY A 232 17.33 2.02 6.60
C GLY A 232 17.90 0.74 5.99
N GLY A 233 17.51 -0.40 6.59
CA GLY A 233 18.13 -1.69 6.32
C GLY A 233 19.50 -1.81 6.99
N GLY A 234 20.19 -2.92 6.73
CA GLY A 234 21.50 -3.14 7.34
C GLY A 234 22.07 -4.50 7.01
N LEU A 235 22.88 -5.04 7.91
CA LEU A 235 23.22 -6.46 7.92
C LEU A 235 22.15 -7.21 8.72
N TYR A 236 22.40 -8.47 9.10
CA TYR A 236 21.46 -9.23 9.94
C TYR A 236 20.94 -8.43 11.15
N ASP A 237 21.87 -7.75 11.84
CA ASP A 237 21.54 -6.71 12.80
C ASP A 237 21.64 -5.34 12.11
N PRO A 238 20.57 -4.51 12.15
CA PRO A 238 20.64 -3.14 11.64
C PRO A 238 21.65 -2.29 12.44
N PRO A 239 22.14 -1.19 11.85
CA PRO A 239 22.95 -0.21 12.58
C PRO A 239 22.23 0.30 13.84
N LYS A 240 22.98 0.59 14.90
CA LYS A 240 22.43 1.27 16.09
C LYS A 240 22.13 2.75 15.79
N GLY A 241 21.13 3.30 16.47
CA GLY A 241 20.80 4.72 16.43
C GLY A 241 19.65 5.04 15.46
N ASN A 242 19.70 6.21 14.84
CA ASN A 242 18.65 6.69 13.94
C ASN A 242 18.73 6.02 12.57
N ILE A 243 17.58 5.87 11.92
CA ILE A 243 17.49 5.36 10.56
C ILE A 243 18.21 6.30 9.60
N ASP A 244 19.03 5.73 8.71
CA ASP A 244 19.73 6.47 7.68
C ASP A 244 18.92 6.54 6.38
N MET A 245 19.16 7.59 5.59
CA MET A 245 18.55 7.78 4.28
C MET A 245 19.58 8.32 3.29
N PHE A 246 19.54 7.78 2.07
CA PHE A 246 20.40 8.21 0.97
C PHE A 246 19.56 8.44 -0.28
N LYS A 247 19.91 9.46 -1.05
CA LYS A 247 19.33 9.78 -2.34
C LYS A 247 20.32 9.42 -3.45
N TYR A 248 19.85 8.69 -4.43
CA TYR A 248 20.53 8.42 -5.69
C TYR A 248 19.87 9.23 -6.81
N ASP A 249 20.65 10.10 -7.43
CA ASP A 249 20.25 10.80 -8.65
C ASP A 249 20.57 9.92 -9.86
N THR A 250 19.52 9.48 -10.56
CA THR A 250 19.65 8.58 -11.72
C THR A 250 20.26 9.24 -12.94
N LEU A 251 20.22 10.58 -13.05
CA LEU A 251 20.77 11.33 -14.19
C LEU A 251 22.29 11.47 -14.07
N THR A 252 22.78 11.65 -12.83
CA THR A 252 24.21 11.86 -12.54
C THR A 252 24.90 10.63 -11.95
N ALA A 253 24.16 9.55 -11.73
CA ALA A 253 24.63 8.32 -11.06
C ALA A 253 25.31 8.59 -9.70
N THR A 254 24.85 9.62 -8.98
CA THR A 254 25.51 10.12 -7.77
C THR A 254 24.64 9.90 -6.53
N TRP A 255 25.26 9.39 -5.47
CA TRP A 255 24.67 9.26 -4.14
C TRP A 255 24.93 10.49 -3.28
N SER A 256 23.97 10.82 -2.43
CA SER A 256 24.10 11.83 -1.38
C SER A 256 23.35 11.37 -0.12
N PRO A 257 23.89 11.59 1.09
CA PRO A 257 23.14 11.36 2.31
C PRO A 257 21.99 12.37 2.38
N VAL A 258 20.85 11.94 2.91
CA VAL A 258 19.72 12.82 3.21
C VAL A 258 19.77 13.15 4.70
N THR A 259 19.89 14.43 5.02
CA THR A 259 19.76 14.90 6.40
C THR A 259 18.33 14.63 6.86
N CYS A 260 18.18 13.95 8.00
CA CYS A 260 16.88 13.67 8.59
C CYS A 260 16.78 14.39 9.93
N GLN A 261 15.68 15.10 10.17
CA GLN A 261 15.42 15.82 11.41
C GLN A 261 14.00 15.55 11.94
N GLY A 262 13.66 16.08 13.11
CA GLY A 262 12.38 15.81 13.79
C GLY A 262 12.39 14.48 14.53
N ASP A 263 11.27 13.76 14.49
CA ASP A 263 11.07 12.48 15.17
C ASP A 263 11.69 11.33 14.37
N VAL A 264 13.02 11.38 14.17
CA VAL A 264 13.73 10.42 13.32
C VAL A 264 13.60 9.00 13.93
N PRO A 265 13.01 8.03 13.20
CA PRO A 265 12.83 6.69 13.73
C PRO A 265 14.15 5.98 14.00
N ARG A 266 14.15 5.01 14.91
CA ARG A 266 15.30 4.11 15.09
C ARG A 266 15.58 3.29 13.84
N SER A 267 16.85 3.06 13.57
CA SER A 267 17.34 2.17 12.53
C SER A 267 16.75 0.77 12.68
N ARG A 268 16.33 0.19 11.56
CA ARG A 268 15.60 -1.08 11.52
C ARG A 268 15.66 -1.75 10.16
N ILE A 269 15.43 -3.05 10.14
CA ILE A 269 15.22 -3.85 8.92
C ILE A 269 13.76 -4.24 8.77
N ALA A 270 13.37 -4.62 7.54
CA ALA A 270 12.08 -5.24 7.23
C ALA A 270 10.85 -4.43 7.69
N HIS A 271 11.04 -3.12 7.83
CA HIS A 271 9.99 -2.10 7.82
C HIS A 271 9.49 -1.91 6.39
N THR A 272 8.41 -1.17 6.22
CA THR A 272 7.92 -0.77 4.89
C THR A 272 7.92 0.74 4.76
N VAL A 273 8.15 1.24 3.55
CA VAL A 273 8.01 2.66 3.22
C VAL A 273 7.21 2.77 1.94
N SER A 274 6.15 3.56 1.95
CA SER A 274 5.33 3.86 0.79
C SER A 274 5.40 5.34 0.43
N PHE A 275 5.40 5.65 -0.86
CA PHE A 275 5.31 7.02 -1.36
C PHE A 275 3.86 7.52 -1.29
N PHE A 276 3.66 8.72 -0.75
CA PHE A 276 2.38 9.41 -0.71
C PHE A 276 2.56 10.86 -1.14
N ALA A 277 1.78 11.33 -2.10
CA ALA A 277 1.79 12.72 -2.54
C ALA A 277 0.34 13.21 -2.68
N PRO A 278 -0.23 13.82 -1.62
CA PRO A 278 -1.60 14.33 -1.66
C PRO A 278 -1.77 15.46 -2.68
N THR A 279 -0.68 16.19 -2.94
CA THR A 279 -0.54 17.13 -4.04
C THR A 279 0.80 16.86 -4.72
N ALA A 280 0.92 17.23 -6.00
CA ALA A 280 2.17 17.05 -6.76
C ALA A 280 3.38 17.76 -6.12
N SER A 281 3.15 18.70 -5.21
CA SER A 281 4.15 19.55 -4.55
C SER A 281 4.38 19.23 -3.06
N SER A 282 3.95 18.07 -2.55
CA SER A 282 4.27 17.66 -1.17
C SER A 282 4.52 16.15 -1.11
N PRO A 283 5.65 15.67 -1.66
CA PRO A 283 6.02 14.26 -1.58
C PRO A 283 6.32 13.87 -0.13
N ARG A 284 5.71 12.77 0.31
CA ARG A 284 5.88 12.18 1.65
C ARG A 284 6.24 10.71 1.55
N PHE A 285 7.01 10.24 2.51
CA PHE A 285 7.25 8.81 2.72
C PHE A 285 6.55 8.36 3.99
N ILE A 286 5.75 7.31 3.91
CA ILE A 286 5.01 6.74 5.04
C ILE A 286 5.68 5.43 5.42
N MET A 287 6.24 5.38 6.63
CA MET A 287 6.95 4.22 7.17
C MET A 287 6.10 3.50 8.21
N PHE A 288 6.06 2.17 8.15
CA PHE A 288 5.43 1.34 9.17
C PHE A 288 6.30 0.15 9.59
N GLY A 289 6.30 -0.11 10.90
CA GLY A 289 6.82 -1.31 11.53
C GLY A 289 8.32 -1.57 11.36
N GLY A 290 8.69 -2.84 11.23
CA GLY A 290 10.07 -3.33 11.16
C GLY A 290 10.64 -3.77 12.51
N ARG A 291 11.90 -4.18 12.52
CA ARG A 291 12.61 -4.67 13.71
C ARG A 291 13.98 -4.02 13.86
N ASP A 292 14.31 -3.61 15.08
CA ASP A 292 15.60 -3.03 15.44
C ASP A 292 16.67 -4.11 15.74
N GLU A 293 17.86 -3.68 16.15
CA GLU A 293 19.02 -4.52 16.48
C GLU A 293 18.84 -5.33 17.75
N SER A 294 17.98 -4.87 18.67
CA SER A 294 17.62 -5.62 19.88
C SER A 294 16.59 -6.71 19.58
N GLY A 295 16.02 -6.67 18.37
CA GLY A 295 14.97 -7.56 17.93
C GLY A 295 13.57 -7.15 18.33
N ILE A 296 13.42 -5.93 18.82
CA ILE A 296 12.13 -5.35 19.14
C ILE A 296 11.46 -4.96 17.83
N ARG A 297 10.24 -5.47 17.63
CA ARG A 297 9.40 -5.08 16.51
C ARG A 297 8.65 -3.80 16.86
N MET A 298 8.34 -3.04 15.82
CA MET A 298 7.66 -1.75 15.95
C MET A 298 6.30 -1.82 15.23
N ASN A 299 5.36 -0.98 15.66
CA ASN A 299 4.08 -0.68 14.98
C ASN A 299 3.86 0.83 14.81
N GLU A 300 4.89 1.66 15.03
CA GLU A 300 4.74 3.10 14.81
C GLU A 300 4.53 3.41 13.33
N LEU A 301 3.66 4.38 13.06
CA LEU A 301 3.45 4.97 11.76
C LEU A 301 4.15 6.33 11.73
N CYS A 302 5.15 6.47 10.87
CA CYS A 302 5.92 7.70 10.73
C CYS A 302 5.76 8.25 9.32
N GLN A 303 5.79 9.58 9.18
CA GLN A 303 5.89 10.22 7.88
C GLN A 303 7.17 11.03 7.78
N PHE A 304 7.76 11.07 6.58
CA PHE A 304 8.85 11.96 6.20
C PHE A 304 8.36 12.93 5.15
N ASP A 305 8.48 14.22 5.41
CA ASP A 305 8.23 15.28 4.43
C ASP A 305 9.53 15.54 3.66
N VAL A 306 9.52 15.28 2.35
CA VAL A 306 10.73 15.27 1.51
C VAL A 306 11.30 16.67 1.34
N ASP A 307 10.46 17.70 1.26
CA ASP A 307 10.88 19.09 1.02
C ASP A 307 11.54 19.69 2.26
N SER A 308 10.96 19.48 3.43
CA SER A 308 11.51 19.95 4.71
C SER A 308 12.51 18.97 5.34
N SER A 309 12.67 17.78 4.76
CA SER A 309 13.54 16.70 5.27
C SER A 309 13.25 16.31 6.72
N THR A 310 11.98 16.36 7.12
CA THR A 310 11.54 16.22 8.51
C THR A 310 10.68 14.98 8.70
N TRP A 311 11.04 14.16 9.69
CA TRP A 311 10.22 13.06 10.19
C TRP A 311 9.26 13.56 11.26
N SER A 312 8.04 13.02 11.26
CA SER A 312 7.07 13.17 12.35
C SER A 312 6.38 11.83 12.59
N ARG A 313 6.17 11.49 13.86
CA ARG A 313 5.32 10.35 14.22
C ARG A 313 3.85 10.73 14.07
N LEU A 314 3.05 9.85 13.47
CA LEU A 314 1.59 9.99 13.46
C LEU A 314 1.01 9.47 14.78
N GLU A 315 -0.14 10.01 15.19
CA GLU A 315 -0.75 9.69 16.49
C GLU A 315 -0.98 8.19 16.67
N ASP A 316 -0.83 7.73 17.91
CA ASP A 316 -1.08 6.34 18.26
C ASP A 316 -2.58 6.06 18.15
N ASP A 317 -2.91 4.91 17.58
CA ASP A 317 -4.27 4.48 17.34
C ASP A 317 -4.47 3.09 17.95
N VAL A 318 -5.53 2.93 18.75
CA VAL A 318 -5.87 1.67 19.40
C VAL A 318 -6.16 0.53 18.41
N ASN A 319 -6.58 0.87 17.19
CA ASN A 319 -6.85 -0.07 16.10
C ASN A 319 -5.64 -0.30 15.18
N ALA A 320 -4.46 0.23 15.52
CA ALA A 320 -3.25 -0.03 14.77
C ALA A 320 -2.91 -1.54 14.74
N PRO A 321 -2.25 -2.03 13.68
CA PRO A 321 -1.72 -3.38 13.66
C PRO A 321 -0.71 -3.60 14.81
N ASP A 322 -0.57 -4.85 15.26
CA ASP A 322 0.49 -5.23 16.19
C ASP A 322 1.89 -4.96 15.60
N ALA A 323 2.88 -4.90 16.50
CA ALA A 323 4.27 -4.70 16.13
C ALA A 323 4.78 -5.82 15.23
N ARG A 324 5.23 -5.49 14.01
CA ARG A 324 5.50 -6.49 12.98
C ARG A 324 6.62 -6.13 12.02
N ASP A 325 7.32 -7.15 11.54
CA ASP A 325 8.32 -7.07 10.48
C ASP A 325 7.98 -7.98 9.30
N PHE A 326 8.67 -7.80 8.17
CA PHE A 326 8.49 -8.60 6.95
C PHE A 326 7.05 -8.62 6.40
N HIS A 327 6.26 -7.60 6.72
CA HIS A 327 4.97 -7.31 6.09
C HIS A 327 5.19 -6.54 4.78
N THR A 328 4.12 -6.28 4.04
CA THR A 328 4.12 -5.31 2.95
C THR A 328 3.19 -4.16 3.27
N SER A 329 3.51 -2.97 2.76
CA SER A 329 2.58 -1.85 2.75
C SER A 329 2.54 -1.19 1.39
N THR A 330 1.41 -0.58 1.07
CA THR A 330 1.23 0.17 -0.18
C THR A 330 0.27 1.32 0.03
N VAL A 331 0.42 2.37 -0.76
CA VAL A 331 -0.48 3.52 -0.76
C VAL A 331 -1.39 3.46 -1.97
N TRP A 332 -2.68 3.73 -1.76
CA TRP A 332 -3.66 3.92 -2.82
C TRP A 332 -4.69 4.96 -2.39
N GLY A 333 -4.87 5.99 -3.23
CA GLY A 333 -5.61 7.19 -2.85
C GLY A 333 -4.99 7.83 -1.60
N SER A 334 -5.84 8.24 -0.67
CA SER A 334 -5.41 8.81 0.62
C SER A 334 -5.20 7.78 1.73
N SER A 335 -4.97 6.51 1.40
CA SER A 335 -4.82 5.43 2.40
C SER A 335 -3.55 4.61 2.21
N ILE A 336 -2.95 4.18 3.32
CA ILE A 336 -1.94 3.12 3.34
C ILE A 336 -2.60 1.81 3.76
N PHE A 337 -2.24 0.73 3.09
CA PHE A 337 -2.67 -0.63 3.38
C PHE A 337 -1.48 -1.44 3.86
N VAL A 338 -1.62 -2.18 4.96
CA VAL A 338 -0.60 -3.08 5.52
C VAL A 338 -1.11 -4.50 5.46
N PHE A 339 -0.32 -5.42 4.93
CA PHE A 339 -0.69 -6.83 4.78
C PHE A 339 0.37 -7.79 5.32
N GLY A 340 -0.09 -8.74 6.13
CA GLY A 340 0.69 -9.88 6.63
C GLY A 340 1.86 -9.49 7.53
N GLY A 341 2.96 -10.25 7.43
CA GLY A 341 4.16 -10.07 8.25
C GLY A 341 4.24 -11.02 9.43
N SER A 342 5.15 -10.74 10.36
CA SER A 342 5.39 -11.53 11.58
C SER A 342 5.45 -10.61 12.79
N ASN A 343 4.76 -10.97 13.87
CA ASN A 343 4.88 -10.27 15.16
C ASN A 343 5.93 -10.89 16.09
N GLY A 344 6.49 -12.04 15.69
CA GLY A 344 7.53 -12.75 16.43
C GLY A 344 7.06 -14.04 17.08
N GLU A 345 5.77 -14.16 17.28
CA GLU A 345 5.11 -15.38 17.75
C GLU A 345 4.46 -16.10 16.57
N GLU A 346 3.74 -15.36 15.74
CA GLU A 346 3.02 -15.88 14.59
C GLU A 346 3.20 -15.01 13.34
N ARG A 347 2.70 -15.54 12.22
CA ARG A 347 2.58 -14.81 10.95
C ARG A 347 1.15 -14.38 10.73
N ASN A 348 1.03 -13.23 10.10
CA ASN A 348 -0.24 -12.59 9.85
C ASN A 348 -0.69 -12.77 8.40
N SER A 349 -2.00 -12.67 8.18
CA SER A 349 -2.64 -12.51 6.87
C SER A 349 -3.69 -11.40 6.89
N ASP A 350 -3.77 -10.61 7.95
CA ASP A 350 -4.71 -9.49 8.05
C ASP A 350 -4.35 -8.38 7.07
N VAL A 351 -5.37 -7.58 6.72
CA VAL A 351 -5.21 -6.34 5.97
C VAL A 351 -5.68 -5.23 6.88
N PHE A 352 -4.80 -4.27 7.13
CA PHE A 352 -5.13 -3.02 7.80
C PHE A 352 -5.07 -1.87 6.81
N ARG A 353 -5.91 -0.85 7.04
CA ARG A 353 -5.91 0.40 6.29
C ARG A 353 -5.79 1.55 7.28
N PHE A 354 -4.91 2.52 7.00
CA PHE A 354 -4.90 3.81 7.68
C PHE A 354 -5.28 4.91 6.69
N ALA A 355 -6.30 5.69 7.03
CA ALA A 355 -6.74 6.83 6.22
C ALA A 355 -5.91 8.07 6.57
N MET A 356 -5.01 8.49 5.67
CA MET A 356 -4.22 9.71 5.86
C MET A 356 -5.05 10.96 5.63
N GLN A 357 -6.03 10.88 4.71
CA GLN A 357 -7.04 11.90 4.47
C GLN A 357 -8.39 11.23 4.22
N TYR A 358 -9.47 11.95 4.53
CA TYR A 358 -10.81 11.49 4.21
C TYR A 358 -11.08 11.62 2.72
N ASP A 359 -11.29 10.48 2.05
CA ASP A 359 -11.77 10.42 0.68
C ASP A 359 -13.23 9.93 0.68
N PRO A 360 -14.18 10.70 0.12
CA PRO A 360 -15.55 10.21 -0.01
C PRO A 360 -15.59 8.99 -0.95
N PRO A 361 -16.54 8.06 -0.73
CA PRO A 361 -16.75 6.93 -1.63
C PRO A 361 -16.96 7.40 -3.06
N SER A 362 -16.33 6.71 -4.03
CA SER A 362 -16.57 7.01 -5.44
C SER A 362 -18.03 6.78 -5.81
N LEU A 363 -18.54 7.51 -6.81
CA LEU A 363 -19.88 7.29 -7.38
C LEU A 363 -20.05 5.83 -7.85
N THR A 364 -18.99 5.19 -8.32
CA THR A 364 -18.99 3.77 -8.70
C THR A 364 -19.30 2.88 -7.51
N VAL A 365 -18.63 3.07 -6.36
CA VAL A 365 -18.90 2.30 -5.13
C VAL A 365 -20.33 2.54 -4.66
N LEU A 366 -20.77 3.81 -4.64
CA LEU A 366 -22.15 4.18 -4.25
C LEU A 366 -23.20 3.50 -5.15
N ALA A 367 -22.98 3.53 -6.47
CA ALA A 367 -23.89 2.92 -7.44
C ALA A 367 -23.93 1.39 -7.28
N ILE A 368 -22.78 0.75 -7.11
CA ILE A 368 -22.72 -0.71 -6.90
C ILE A 368 -23.45 -1.11 -5.62
N GLN A 369 -23.24 -0.38 -4.51
CA GLN A 369 -23.94 -0.66 -3.24
C GLN A 369 -25.45 -0.49 -3.38
N ALA A 370 -25.89 0.56 -4.06
CA ALA A 370 -27.31 0.75 -4.34
C ALA A 370 -27.86 -0.45 -5.12
N VAL A 371 -27.18 -0.89 -6.19
CA VAL A 371 -27.59 -2.07 -6.98
C VAL A 371 -27.62 -3.34 -6.12
N GLN A 372 -26.58 -3.60 -5.31
CA GLN A 372 -26.54 -4.75 -4.40
C GLN A 372 -27.72 -4.74 -3.42
N GLU A 373 -28.06 -3.59 -2.84
CA GLU A 373 -29.17 -3.46 -1.89
C GLU A 373 -30.54 -3.65 -2.57
N TYR A 374 -30.73 -3.10 -3.77
CA TYR A 374 -31.94 -3.33 -4.56
C TYR A 374 -32.09 -4.80 -4.98
N LEU A 375 -31.01 -5.47 -5.37
CA LEU A 375 -31.04 -6.90 -5.70
C LEU A 375 -31.34 -7.77 -4.46
N ARG A 376 -30.85 -7.38 -3.29
CA ARG A 376 -31.10 -8.09 -2.02
C ARG A 376 -32.57 -8.00 -1.59
N THR A 377 -33.21 -6.86 -1.85
CA THR A 377 -34.56 -6.55 -1.38
C THR A 377 -35.66 -6.84 -2.40
N ASN A 378 -35.34 -7.00 -3.70
CA ASN A 378 -36.33 -7.19 -4.77
C ASN A 378 -36.12 -8.48 -5.60
N ARG A 379 -36.93 -9.50 -5.32
CA ARG A 379 -36.90 -10.80 -6.03
C ARG A 379 -37.26 -10.73 -7.51
N ALA A 380 -38.11 -9.80 -7.92
CA ALA A 380 -38.47 -9.64 -9.33
C ALA A 380 -37.27 -9.09 -10.12
N LEU A 381 -36.56 -8.13 -9.53
CA LEU A 381 -35.34 -7.57 -10.09
C LEU A 381 -34.19 -8.57 -10.13
N GLN A 382 -34.07 -9.45 -9.12
CA GLN A 382 -33.10 -10.55 -9.12
C GLN A 382 -33.27 -11.48 -10.33
N ARG A 383 -34.51 -11.82 -10.69
CA ARG A 383 -34.80 -12.65 -11.87
C ARG A 383 -34.47 -11.89 -13.15
N GLN A 384 -34.89 -10.64 -13.27
CA GLN A 384 -34.56 -9.81 -14.43
C GLN A 384 -33.05 -9.61 -14.58
N TYR A 385 -32.32 -9.41 -13.47
CA TYR A 385 -30.87 -9.24 -13.47
C TYR A 385 -30.12 -10.44 -14.05
N GLN A 386 -30.63 -11.66 -13.84
CA GLN A 386 -30.06 -12.87 -14.46
C GLN A 386 -30.21 -12.87 -15.99
N ASP A 387 -31.21 -12.16 -16.51
CA ASP A 387 -31.53 -12.10 -17.94
C ASP A 387 -30.97 -10.83 -18.62
N VAL A 388 -30.47 -9.85 -17.86
CA VAL A 388 -29.90 -8.60 -18.39
C VAL A 388 -28.44 -8.80 -18.78
N CYS A 389 -28.09 -8.45 -20.02
CA CYS A 389 -26.71 -8.43 -20.48
C CYS A 389 -26.02 -7.14 -20.01
N LEU A 390 -25.51 -7.13 -18.78
CA LEU A 390 -24.62 -6.06 -18.31
C LEU A 390 -23.21 -6.23 -18.88
N PRO A 391 -22.45 -5.14 -19.05
CA PRO A 391 -21.01 -5.23 -19.27
C PRO A 391 -20.36 -6.08 -18.18
N ARG A 392 -19.47 -7.00 -18.59
CA ARG A 392 -18.85 -7.98 -17.69
C ARG A 392 -18.14 -7.32 -16.52
N GLU A 393 -17.51 -6.18 -16.75
CA GLU A 393 -16.79 -5.40 -15.76
C GLU A 393 -17.72 -4.92 -14.65
N LEU A 394 -18.91 -4.45 -15.01
CA LEU A 394 -19.92 -4.00 -14.05
C LEU A 394 -20.49 -5.17 -13.27
N GLN A 395 -20.79 -6.30 -13.94
CA GLN A 395 -21.25 -7.51 -13.26
C GLN A 395 -20.21 -7.99 -12.23
N MET A 396 -18.94 -8.09 -12.64
CA MET A 396 -17.84 -8.46 -11.75
C MET A 396 -17.69 -7.48 -10.59
N ALA A 397 -17.89 -6.18 -10.81
CA ALA A 397 -17.81 -5.18 -9.76
C ALA A 397 -18.95 -5.32 -8.74
N ILE A 398 -20.17 -5.59 -9.21
CA ILE A 398 -21.33 -5.87 -8.35
C ILE A 398 -21.13 -7.16 -7.54
N GLU A 399 -20.55 -8.18 -8.14
CA GLU A 399 -20.32 -9.48 -7.48
C GLU A 399 -19.14 -9.45 -6.49
N SER A 400 -18.10 -8.66 -6.79
CA SER A 400 -16.86 -8.64 -5.99
C SER A 400 -16.78 -7.52 -4.96
N LEU A 401 -17.65 -6.51 -5.00
CA LEU A 401 -17.68 -5.49 -3.94
C LEU A 401 -18.04 -6.14 -2.61
N ASN A 402 -17.10 -6.11 -1.67
CA ASN A 402 -17.28 -6.67 -0.33
C ASN A 402 -18.36 -5.90 0.43
N ALA A 403 -19.27 -6.63 1.08
CA ALA A 403 -20.38 -6.08 1.86
C ALA A 403 -19.94 -5.16 3.02
N ASN A 404 -18.69 -5.26 3.47
CA ASN A 404 -18.12 -4.40 4.51
C ASN A 404 -17.47 -3.12 3.96
N VAL A 405 -17.30 -3.00 2.64
CA VAL A 405 -17.06 -1.68 2.05
C VAL A 405 -18.35 -0.91 2.27
N ARG A 406 -18.29 0.12 3.11
CA ARG A 406 -19.40 1.03 3.35
C ARG A 406 -19.09 2.35 2.70
N ALA A 407 -20.06 2.88 1.95
CA ALA A 407 -20.08 4.31 1.80
C ALA A 407 -20.38 4.87 3.18
N THR A 408 -19.57 5.79 3.68
CA THR A 408 -19.95 6.59 4.84
C THR A 408 -21.17 7.40 4.44
N THR A 409 -22.35 6.84 4.60
CA THR A 409 -23.60 7.57 4.64
C THR A 409 -23.64 8.18 6.03
N ASN A 410 -23.09 9.37 6.18
CA ASN A 410 -23.44 10.12 7.36
C ASN A 410 -24.85 10.66 7.10
N ASP A 411 -25.87 10.06 7.70
CA ASP A 411 -27.24 10.54 7.63
C ASP A 411 -27.35 11.98 8.17
N GLU A 412 -26.37 12.45 8.95
CA GLU A 412 -26.25 13.86 9.36
C GLU A 412 -25.69 14.79 8.27
N TRP A 413 -25.05 14.28 7.21
CA TRP A 413 -24.54 15.11 6.11
C TRP A 413 -25.62 15.50 5.11
N TYR A 414 -26.70 14.72 5.05
CA TYR A 414 -27.86 14.97 4.20
C TYR A 414 -29.13 14.56 4.95
N PRO A 415 -29.64 15.37 5.89
CA PRO A 415 -30.97 15.15 6.43
C PRO A 415 -31.96 15.31 5.27
N LEU A 416 -32.33 14.20 4.64
CA LEU A 416 -33.45 14.19 3.70
C LEU A 416 -34.68 14.57 4.53
N PRO A 417 -35.40 15.64 4.16
CA PRO A 417 -36.58 16.02 4.90
C PRO A 417 -37.53 14.82 4.93
N VAL A 418 -37.93 14.43 6.14
CA VAL A 418 -38.97 13.42 6.33
C VAL A 418 -40.20 13.92 5.60
N VAL A 419 -40.52 13.31 4.46
CA VAL A 419 -41.76 13.59 3.76
C VAL A 419 -42.86 13.01 4.62
N ASP A 420 -43.42 13.86 5.48
CA ASP A 420 -44.64 13.54 6.22
C ASP A 420 -45.77 13.39 5.20
N THR A 421 -46.10 12.14 4.89
CA THR A 421 -47.19 11.77 3.99
C THR A 421 -48.57 12.18 4.51
N ARG A 422 -48.65 12.90 5.64
CA ARG A 422 -49.89 13.42 6.23
C ARG A 422 -50.02 14.95 6.25
N SER A 423 -49.02 15.72 5.82
CA SER A 423 -49.15 17.18 5.75
C SER A 423 -48.90 17.72 4.35
N ASN A 424 -49.97 18.18 3.72
CA ASN A 424 -50.01 18.68 2.35
C ASN A 424 -49.44 20.11 2.19
N ASN A 425 -48.46 20.51 3.02
CA ASN A 425 -47.88 21.85 2.96
C ASN A 425 -46.36 21.80 2.86
N VAL A 426 -45.89 21.91 1.62
CA VAL A 426 -44.50 22.23 1.31
C VAL A 426 -44.33 23.74 1.51
N PHE A 427 -43.60 24.16 2.53
CA PHE A 427 -42.93 25.46 2.52
C PHE A 427 -41.47 25.24 2.15
N CYS A 428 -41.10 25.65 0.93
CA CYS A 428 -39.71 25.84 0.56
C CYS A 428 -39.22 27.18 1.13
N ASN A 429 -38.07 27.16 1.78
CA ASN A 429 -37.08 28.24 1.73
C ASN A 429 -35.69 27.61 1.71
#